data_AF-A0A7J8UBI3-F1
#
_entry.id   AF-A0A7J8UBI3-F1
#
_cell.length_a   1.000
_cell.length_b   1.000
_cell.length_c   1.000
_cell.angle_alpha   90.00
_cell.angle_beta   90.00
_cell.angle_gamma   90.00
#
_symmetry.space_group_name_H-M   'P 1'
#
loop_
_entity.id
_entity.type
_entity.pdbx_description
1 polymer ?
#
loop_
_entity_poly.entity_id
_entity_poly.type
_entity_poly.pdbx_seq_one_letter_code
_entity_poly.pdbx_strand_id
1 'polypeptide(L)'
;MSHPLYEVVTGEGLMRPCFKTRTGGLYSGGSAQMVENSLNIHGDEILYVGDHIYTDVSQSKVHLRWRTALICRELEEEYKALIHSRRPRATVVELINQKEVVGDLFNQLRLALQRRTKGRPAQTLAATNMDDRELTESMQKLLIVMQRLDEKIAPLLEADGELFNKRWGFLSRAGLWDKSHLMRQIEKYADIYTSRVSNFLNYTPFMYFRSQEQTLAHDTYSHYCSEHNGSSTN
;
A
#
# COMPACT_ATOMS: atom_id res chain seq x y z
N MET A 1 -7.70 26.50 15.87
CA MET A 1 -8.04 27.38 17.01
C MET A 1 -6.76 27.65 17.78
N SER A 2 -6.46 28.89 18.13
CA SER A 2 -5.24 29.21 18.90
C SER A 2 -5.50 28.90 20.37
N HIS A 3 -4.85 27.88 20.91
CA HIS A 3 -4.86 27.66 22.35
C HIS A 3 -3.89 28.65 23.03
N PRO A 4 -4.22 29.16 24.23
CA PRO A 4 -3.28 29.95 25.01
C PRO A 4 -2.04 29.11 25.34
N LEU A 5 -0.88 29.76 25.38
CA LEU A 5 0.38 29.16 25.77
C LEU A 5 0.65 29.46 27.24
N TYR A 6 1.06 28.43 27.98
CA TYR A 6 1.47 28.54 29.37
C TYR A 6 2.90 28.04 29.53
N GLU A 7 3.67 28.71 30.37
CA GLU A 7 4.98 28.26 30.81
C GLU A 7 4.86 27.56 32.16
N VAL A 8 5.44 26.38 32.28
CA VAL A 8 5.51 25.62 33.53
C VAL A 8 6.70 26.14 34.32
N VAL A 9 6.43 26.76 35.47
CA VAL A 9 7.43 27.53 36.25
C VAL A 9 8.03 26.69 37.38
N THR A 10 7.27 25.74 37.91
CA THR A 10 7.68 24.92 39.06
C THR A 10 7.63 23.43 38.71
N GLY A 11 8.42 22.62 39.43
CA GLY A 11 8.38 21.16 39.30
C GLY A 11 7.04 20.53 39.71
N GLU A 12 6.21 21.26 40.46
CA GLU A 12 4.84 20.86 40.84
C GLU A 12 3.81 21.12 39.73
N GLY A 13 4.20 21.73 38.61
CA GLY A 13 3.33 21.99 37.48
C GLY A 13 2.57 23.32 37.53
N LEU A 14 3.02 24.29 38.34
CA LEU A 14 2.42 25.63 38.34
C LEU A 14 2.65 26.30 36.98
N MET A 15 1.57 26.73 36.34
CA MET A 15 1.56 27.32 35.00
C MET A 15 1.33 28.82 35.06
N ARG A 16 2.10 29.60 34.29
CA ARG A 16 1.85 31.03 34.05
C ARG A 16 1.53 31.29 32.57
N PRO A 17 0.55 32.15 32.24
CA PRO A 17 0.32 32.57 30.86
C PRO A 17 1.59 33.16 30.24
N CYS A 18 1.92 32.76 29.02
CA CYS A 18 3.12 33.21 28.33
C CYS A 18 2.84 33.47 26.84
N PHE A 19 3.45 34.52 26.29
CA PHE A 19 3.26 34.92 24.88
C PHE A 19 4.50 34.71 24.02
N LYS A 20 5.65 34.41 24.64
CA LYS A 20 6.93 34.20 23.96
C LYS A 20 7.67 33.05 24.64
N THR A 21 8.07 32.05 23.86
CA THR A 21 8.90 30.97 24.37
C THR A 21 10.36 31.45 24.51
N ARG A 22 11.10 30.77 25.38
CA ARG A 22 12.51 30.98 25.67
C ARG A 22 13.19 29.62 25.60
N THR A 23 14.43 29.60 25.15
CA THR A 23 15.23 28.38 25.10
C THR A 23 15.34 27.75 26.48
N GLY A 24 15.08 26.44 26.58
CA GLY A 24 15.14 25.68 27.84
C GLY A 24 13.88 25.77 28.70
N GLY A 25 12.83 26.48 28.27
CA GLY A 25 11.54 26.53 28.98
C GLY A 25 10.66 25.30 28.72
N LEU A 26 9.79 25.01 29.69
CA LEU A 26 8.74 23.98 29.57
C LEU A 26 7.39 24.68 29.32
N TYR A 27 6.65 24.23 28.31
CA TYR A 27 5.43 24.89 27.86
C TYR A 27 4.26 23.91 27.72
N SER A 28 3.05 24.44 27.86
CA SER A 28 1.78 23.72 27.68
C SER A 28 0.80 24.54 26.83
N GLY A 29 0.09 23.87 25.91
CA GLY A 29 -0.82 24.51 24.97
C GLY A 29 -0.11 25.18 23.79
N GLY A 30 -0.58 26.37 23.40
CA GLY A 30 -0.05 27.11 22.25
C GLY A 30 -0.52 26.59 20.89
N SER A 31 0.20 27.00 19.85
CA SER A 31 -0.07 26.61 18.47
C SER A 31 1.22 26.46 17.68
N ALA A 32 1.17 25.72 16.56
CA ALA A 32 2.32 25.54 15.68
C ALA A 32 2.90 26.86 15.14
N GLN A 33 2.04 27.86 14.86
CA GLN A 33 2.51 29.18 14.45
C GLN A 33 3.40 29.83 15.51
N MET A 34 3.12 29.60 16.79
CA MET A 34 3.94 30.12 17.88
C MET A 34 5.30 29.42 17.92
N VAL A 35 5.34 28.11 17.61
CA VAL A 35 6.60 27.35 17.47
C VAL A 35 7.45 27.93 16.34
N GLU A 36 6.89 28.08 15.14
CA GLU A 36 7.56 28.70 13.98
C GLU A 36 8.12 30.09 14.32
N ASN A 37 7.28 30.96 14.88
CA ASN A 37 7.66 32.33 15.22
C ASN A 37 8.76 32.37 16.29
N SER A 38 8.81 31.40 17.19
CA SER A 38 9.80 31.36 18.25
C SER A 38 11.16 30.84 17.82
N LEU A 39 11.17 29.86 16.91
CA LEU A 39 12.38 29.28 16.37
C LEU A 39 12.88 30.03 15.14
N ASN A 40 12.06 30.94 14.59
CA ASN A 40 12.32 31.69 13.36
C ASN A 40 12.66 30.74 12.19
N ILE A 41 11.86 29.68 12.07
CA ILE A 41 11.92 28.68 11.00
C ILE A 41 10.53 28.52 10.38
N HIS A 42 10.49 28.13 9.12
CA HIS A 42 9.28 28.04 8.34
C HIS A 42 8.92 26.59 8.02
N GLY A 43 7.62 26.32 7.83
CA GLY A 43 7.04 24.99 7.91
C GLY A 43 7.85 23.82 7.33
N ASP A 44 8.38 23.92 6.11
CA ASP A 44 9.11 22.82 5.45
C ASP A 44 10.51 22.54 6.03
N GLU A 45 11.02 23.44 6.87
CA GLU A 45 12.24 23.26 7.67
C GLU A 45 11.98 22.46 8.96
N ILE A 46 10.71 22.22 9.31
CA ILE A 46 10.30 21.44 10.48
C ILE A 46 9.87 20.05 10.06
N LEU A 47 10.49 19.03 10.66
CA LEU A 47 10.01 17.66 10.64
C LEU A 47 9.30 17.33 11.96
N TYR A 48 7.98 17.15 11.90
CA TYR A 48 7.20 16.68 13.04
C TYR A 48 7.05 15.16 13.00
N VAL A 49 7.39 14.52 14.12
CA VAL A 49 7.37 13.06 14.27
C VAL A 49 6.29 12.69 15.27
N GLY A 50 5.32 11.88 14.85
CA GLY A 50 4.23 11.40 15.72
C GLY A 50 3.83 9.97 15.39
N ASP A 51 2.95 9.39 16.20
CA ASP A 51 2.45 8.01 16.05
C ASP A 51 0.97 7.96 15.65
N HIS A 52 0.25 9.07 15.74
CA HIS A 52 -1.17 9.11 15.41
C HIS A 52 -1.46 9.92 14.13
N ILE A 53 -1.84 9.23 13.05
CA ILE A 53 -2.02 9.81 11.70
C ILE A 53 -2.88 11.09 11.70
N TYR A 54 -4.02 11.10 12.39
CA TYR A 54 -4.93 12.25 12.30
C TYR A 54 -4.46 13.46 13.10
N THR A 55 -4.19 13.30 14.38
CA THR A 55 -3.79 14.39 15.27
C THR A 55 -2.42 14.94 14.93
N ASP A 56 -1.50 14.06 14.56
CA ASP A 56 -0.08 14.41 14.45
C ASP A 56 0.30 14.78 13.03
N VAL A 57 -0.16 13.99 12.07
CA VAL A 57 0.38 14.03 10.70
C VAL A 57 -0.57 14.77 9.75
N SER A 58 -1.87 14.47 9.79
CA SER A 58 -2.86 15.08 8.87
C SER A 58 -3.07 16.57 9.12
N GLN A 59 -3.18 16.98 10.39
CA GLN A 59 -3.38 18.39 10.75
C GLN A 59 -2.13 19.22 10.44
N SER A 60 -0.95 18.69 10.78
CA SER A 60 0.35 19.33 10.53
C SER A 60 0.63 19.51 9.04
N LYS A 61 0.38 18.50 8.21
CA LYS A 61 0.63 18.60 6.77
C LYS A 61 -0.37 19.53 6.06
N VAL A 62 -1.67 19.40 6.37
CA VAL A 62 -2.71 20.14 5.64
C VAL A 62 -2.75 21.62 6.03
N HIS A 63 -2.54 21.95 7.30
CA HIS A 63 -2.73 23.32 7.79
C HIS A 63 -1.43 24.06 8.08
N LEU A 64 -0.32 23.36 8.33
CA LEU A 64 0.93 23.97 8.81
C LEU A 64 2.09 23.81 7.82
N ARG A 65 1.92 23.02 6.74
CA ARG A 65 2.97 22.71 5.75
C ARG A 65 4.25 22.11 6.34
N TRP A 66 4.17 21.58 7.56
CA TRP A 66 5.29 20.90 8.18
C TRP A 66 5.58 19.60 7.45
N ARG A 67 6.85 19.21 7.39
CA ARG A 67 7.23 17.85 7.01
C ARG A 67 6.80 16.91 8.13
N THR A 68 6.37 15.71 7.77
CA THR A 68 5.82 14.77 8.75
C THR A 68 6.42 13.38 8.64
N ALA A 69 6.74 12.81 9.79
CA ALA A 69 7.15 11.41 9.94
C ALA A 69 6.15 10.68 10.82
N LEU A 70 5.73 9.49 10.39
CA LEU A 70 4.86 8.62 11.18
C LEU A 70 5.64 7.46 11.79
N ILE A 71 5.42 7.21 13.07
CA ILE A 71 5.92 6.03 13.78
C ILE A 71 4.80 4.99 13.89
N CYS A 72 4.97 3.85 13.23
CA CYS A 72 4.02 2.73 13.29
C CYS A 72 4.74 1.46 13.74
N ARG A 73 4.60 1.12 15.02
CA ARG A 73 5.34 0.02 15.66
C ARG A 73 4.98 -1.34 15.09
N GLU A 74 3.74 -1.49 14.67
CA GLU A 74 3.16 -2.70 14.08
C GLU A 74 3.90 -3.15 12.82
N LEU A 75 4.61 -2.23 12.15
CA LEU A 75 5.44 -2.53 10.98
C LEU A 75 6.52 -3.57 11.26
N GLU A 76 7.02 -3.71 12.50
CA GLU A 76 8.05 -4.71 12.82
C GLU A 76 7.51 -6.13 12.72
N GLU A 77 6.35 -6.38 13.31
CA GLU A 77 5.68 -7.68 13.23
C GLU A 77 5.13 -7.94 11.83
N GLU A 78 4.61 -6.90 11.18
CA GLU A 78 4.16 -7.02 9.79
C GLU A 78 5.31 -7.37 8.85
N TYR A 79 6.46 -6.72 8.99
CA TYR A 79 7.63 -7.00 8.17
C TYR A 79 8.12 -8.45 8.35
N LYS A 80 8.14 -8.96 9.59
CA LYS A 80 8.43 -10.38 9.85
C LYS A 80 7.41 -11.29 9.17
N ALA A 81 6.11 -11.00 9.29
CA ALA A 81 5.07 -11.79 8.64
C ALA A 81 5.21 -11.78 7.10
N LEU A 82 5.55 -10.64 6.50
CA LEU A 82 5.80 -10.49 5.06
C LEU A 82 6.98 -11.34 4.58
N ILE A 83 8.04 -11.49 5.38
CA ILE A 83 9.17 -12.36 5.04
C ILE A 83 8.70 -13.83 4.96
N HIS A 84 7.89 -14.29 5.91
CA HIS A 84 7.37 -15.67 5.92
C HIS A 84 6.34 -15.91 4.80
N SER A 85 5.52 -14.89 4.50
CA SER A 85 4.50 -14.87 3.43
C SER A 85 5.10 -14.99 2.01
N ARG A 86 6.39 -14.62 1.81
CA ARG A 86 6.98 -14.46 0.48
C ARG A 86 6.83 -15.68 -0.43
N ARG A 87 7.07 -16.89 0.07
CA ARG A 87 6.96 -18.13 -0.73
C ARG A 87 5.49 -18.53 -0.97
N PRO A 88 4.63 -18.69 0.06
CA PRO A 88 3.21 -18.97 -0.14
C PRO A 88 2.53 -17.98 -1.10
N ARG A 89 2.84 -16.69 -0.94
CA ARG A 89 2.28 -15.62 -1.79
C ARG A 89 2.67 -15.77 -3.25
N ALA A 90 3.92 -16.15 -3.56
CA ALA A 90 4.33 -16.39 -4.95
C ALA A 90 3.50 -17.49 -5.60
N THR A 91 3.24 -18.58 -4.87
CA THR A 91 2.37 -19.67 -5.33
C THR A 91 0.93 -19.20 -5.54
N VAL A 92 0.39 -18.38 -4.64
CA VAL A 92 -0.95 -17.80 -4.81
C VAL A 92 -1.03 -16.95 -6.07
N VAL A 93 -0.03 -16.10 -6.33
CA VAL A 93 0.04 -15.27 -7.54
C VAL A 93 0.08 -16.15 -8.80
N GLU A 94 0.87 -17.22 -8.78
CA GLU A 94 0.94 -18.17 -9.90
C GLU A 94 -0.43 -18.83 -10.18
N LEU A 95 -1.12 -19.29 -9.13
CA LEU A 95 -2.45 -19.89 -9.27
C LEU A 95 -3.49 -18.89 -9.79
N ILE A 96 -3.41 -17.62 -9.37
CA ILE A 96 -4.28 -16.55 -9.87
C ILE A 96 -4.00 -16.29 -11.35
N ASN A 97 -2.73 -16.21 -11.77
CA ASN A 97 -2.38 -16.03 -13.18
C ASN A 97 -2.88 -17.22 -14.03
N GLN A 98 -2.75 -18.46 -13.54
CA GLN A 98 -3.31 -19.63 -14.20
C GLN A 98 -4.84 -19.53 -14.31
N LYS A 99 -5.52 -19.06 -13.26
CA LYS A 99 -6.97 -18.84 -13.26
C LYS A 99 -7.38 -17.75 -14.27
N GLU A 100 -6.62 -16.67 -14.37
CA GLU A 100 -6.86 -15.59 -15.34
C GLU A 100 -6.77 -16.11 -16.78
N VAL A 101 -5.73 -16.86 -17.11
CA VAL A 101 -5.59 -17.47 -18.46
C VAL A 101 -6.76 -18.39 -18.80
N VAL A 102 -7.20 -19.23 -17.85
CA VAL A 102 -8.36 -20.11 -18.03
C VAL A 102 -9.65 -19.30 -18.17
N GLY A 103 -9.81 -18.23 -17.38
CA GLY A 103 -10.95 -17.33 -17.42
C GLY A 103 -11.04 -16.56 -18.74
N ASP A 104 -9.91 -16.10 -19.26
CA ASP A 104 -9.84 -15.44 -20.56
C ASP A 104 -10.25 -16.39 -21.68
N LEU A 105 -9.74 -17.62 -21.67
CA LEU A 105 -10.17 -18.64 -22.64
C LEU A 105 -11.68 -18.91 -22.55
N PHE A 106 -12.20 -19.07 -21.34
CA PHE A 106 -13.64 -19.24 -21.11
C PHE A 106 -14.45 -18.07 -21.69
N ASN A 107 -13.99 -16.83 -21.47
CA ASN A 107 -14.64 -15.63 -22.00
C ASN A 107 -14.60 -15.56 -23.53
N GLN A 108 -13.49 -15.96 -24.17
CA GLN A 108 -13.39 -16.03 -25.63
C GLN A 108 -14.36 -17.07 -26.21
N LEU A 109 -14.45 -18.26 -25.62
CA LEU A 109 -15.40 -19.30 -26.07
C LEU A 109 -16.85 -18.86 -25.89
N ARG A 110 -17.18 -18.22 -24.77
CA ARG A 110 -18.51 -17.65 -24.51
C ARG A 110 -18.87 -16.59 -25.55
N LEU A 111 -17.92 -15.72 -25.90
CA LEU A 111 -18.12 -14.70 -26.93
C LEU A 111 -18.27 -15.31 -28.33
N ALA A 112 -17.51 -16.36 -28.66
CA ALA A 112 -17.65 -17.10 -29.92
C ALA A 112 -19.07 -17.67 -30.07
N LEU A 113 -19.58 -18.33 -29.03
CA LEU A 113 -20.95 -18.87 -29.01
C LEU A 113 -21.99 -17.76 -29.20
N GLN A 114 -21.86 -16.65 -28.48
CA GLN A 114 -22.79 -15.52 -28.58
C GLN A 114 -22.82 -14.89 -29.99
N ARG A 115 -21.67 -14.79 -30.66
CA ARG A 115 -21.58 -14.27 -32.03
C ARG A 115 -22.29 -15.20 -33.01
N ARG A 116 -22.08 -16.52 -32.87
CA ARG A 116 -22.71 -17.55 -33.71
C ARG A 116 -24.22 -17.56 -33.59
N THR A 117 -24.76 -17.44 -32.37
CA THR A 117 -26.22 -17.34 -32.15
C THR A 117 -26.83 -16.13 -32.85
N LYS A 118 -26.07 -15.04 -33.03
CA LYS A 118 -26.49 -13.84 -33.76
C LYS A 118 -26.14 -13.86 -35.25
N GLY A 119 -25.72 -15.00 -35.80
CA GLY A 119 -25.36 -15.16 -37.22
C GLY A 119 -24.06 -14.48 -37.62
N ARG A 120 -23.17 -14.16 -36.66
CA ARG A 120 -21.84 -13.59 -36.93
C ARG A 120 -20.76 -14.66 -36.74
N PRO A 121 -19.68 -14.65 -37.55
CA PRO A 121 -18.57 -15.58 -37.35
C PRO A 121 -17.86 -15.32 -36.00
N ALA A 122 -17.25 -16.38 -35.47
CA ALA A 122 -16.42 -16.27 -34.27
C ALA A 122 -15.13 -15.50 -34.58
N GLN A 123 -14.36 -15.14 -33.55
CA GLN A 123 -13.15 -14.34 -33.74
C GLN A 123 -12.04 -15.12 -34.46
N THR A 124 -11.97 -16.44 -34.26
CA THR A 124 -10.99 -17.32 -34.88
C THR A 124 -11.67 -18.34 -35.81
N LEU A 125 -10.94 -18.77 -36.84
CA LEU A 125 -11.41 -19.78 -37.78
C LEU A 125 -11.65 -21.13 -37.08
N ALA A 126 -10.79 -21.51 -36.14
CA ALA A 126 -10.97 -22.71 -35.32
C ALA A 126 -12.29 -22.69 -34.54
N ALA A 127 -12.62 -21.59 -33.85
CA ALA A 127 -13.87 -21.47 -33.09
C ALA A 127 -15.11 -21.34 -33.99
N THR A 128 -14.94 -20.92 -35.25
CA THR A 128 -16.03 -20.88 -36.24
C THR A 128 -16.36 -22.29 -36.75
N ASN A 129 -15.36 -23.15 -36.88
CA ASN A 129 -15.50 -24.50 -37.43
C ASN A 129 -15.83 -25.58 -36.38
N MET A 130 -15.70 -25.30 -35.09
CA MET A 130 -16.06 -26.25 -34.01
C MET A 130 -17.57 -26.44 -33.89
N ASP A 131 -18.02 -27.58 -33.36
CA ASP A 131 -19.44 -27.77 -33.06
C ASP A 131 -19.87 -27.00 -31.80
N ASP A 132 -21.13 -26.56 -31.75
CA ASP A 132 -21.68 -25.83 -30.59
C ASP A 132 -21.71 -26.72 -29.32
N ARG A 133 -21.85 -28.04 -29.48
CA ARG A 133 -21.77 -28.99 -28.36
C ARG A 133 -20.36 -29.07 -27.79
N GLU A 134 -19.35 -29.20 -28.64
CA GLU A 134 -17.94 -29.24 -28.23
C GLU A 134 -17.49 -27.95 -27.52
N LEU A 135 -17.98 -26.80 -28.00
CA LEU A 135 -17.76 -25.51 -27.33
C LEU A 135 -18.36 -25.50 -25.92
N THR A 136 -19.60 -25.98 -25.79
CA THR A 136 -20.30 -26.05 -24.51
C THR A 136 -19.61 -27.00 -23.52
N GLU A 137 -19.17 -28.17 -23.99
CA GLU A 137 -18.39 -29.11 -23.16
C GLU A 137 -17.04 -28.53 -22.72
N SER A 138 -16.35 -27.84 -23.62
CA SER A 138 -15.08 -27.17 -23.31
C SER A 138 -15.27 -26.08 -22.25
N MET A 139 -16.34 -25.28 -22.38
CA MET A 139 -16.71 -24.28 -21.36
C MET A 139 -17.00 -24.91 -19.99
N GLN A 140 -17.72 -26.05 -19.95
CA GLN A 140 -17.98 -26.78 -18.71
C GLN A 140 -16.70 -27.29 -18.06
N LYS A 141 -15.77 -27.84 -18.85
CA LYS A 141 -14.46 -28.30 -18.35
C LYS A 141 -13.66 -27.14 -17.77
N LEU A 142 -13.61 -25.98 -18.44
CA LEU A 142 -12.91 -24.80 -17.94
C LEU A 142 -13.53 -24.28 -16.64
N LEU A 143 -14.85 -24.29 -16.51
CA LEU A 143 -15.54 -23.89 -15.27
C LEU A 143 -15.13 -24.76 -14.09
N ILE A 144 -15.06 -26.09 -14.28
CA ILE A 144 -14.60 -27.03 -13.24
C ILE A 144 -13.14 -26.74 -12.84
N VAL A 145 -12.28 -26.45 -13.82
CA VAL A 145 -10.87 -26.09 -13.55
C VAL A 145 -10.79 -24.80 -12.75
N MET A 146 -11.56 -23.77 -13.11
CA MET A 146 -11.60 -22.51 -12.36
C MET A 146 -12.07 -22.72 -10.91
N GLN A 147 -13.11 -23.54 -10.70
CA GLN A 147 -13.60 -23.87 -9.36
C GLN A 147 -12.52 -24.57 -8.52
N ARG A 148 -11.80 -25.54 -9.10
CA ARG A 148 -10.69 -26.22 -8.42
C ARG A 148 -9.52 -25.30 -8.10
N LEU A 149 -9.26 -24.30 -8.94
CA LEU A 149 -8.26 -23.27 -8.65
C LEU A 149 -8.72 -22.40 -7.48
N ASP A 150 -10.00 -22.00 -7.44
CA ASP A 150 -10.56 -21.23 -6.33
C ASP A 150 -10.51 -21.97 -4.99
N GLU A 151 -10.84 -23.27 -4.99
CA GLU A 151 -10.72 -24.14 -3.81
C GLU A 151 -9.28 -24.24 -3.28
N LYS A 152 -8.27 -24.05 -4.14
CA LYS A 152 -6.86 -24.01 -3.74
C LYS A 152 -6.40 -22.62 -3.30
N ILE A 153 -6.87 -21.57 -3.98
CA ILE A 153 -6.45 -20.19 -3.72
C ILE A 153 -7.00 -19.68 -2.38
N ALA A 154 -8.27 -19.95 -2.09
CA ALA A 154 -8.93 -19.47 -0.87
C ALA A 154 -8.19 -19.84 0.45
N PRO A 155 -7.86 -21.11 0.73
CA PRO A 155 -7.17 -21.47 1.97
C PRO A 155 -5.74 -20.92 2.03
N LEU A 156 -5.06 -20.78 0.88
CA LEU A 156 -3.72 -20.19 0.85
C LEU A 156 -3.75 -18.69 1.17
N LEU A 157 -4.77 -17.96 0.69
CA LEU A 157 -4.96 -16.55 1.02
C LEU A 157 -5.31 -16.35 2.50
N GLU A 158 -6.15 -17.21 3.06
CA GLU A 158 -6.51 -17.16 4.48
C GLU A 158 -5.28 -17.41 5.36
N ALA A 159 -4.54 -18.50 5.08
CA ALA A 159 -3.31 -18.83 5.80
C ALA A 159 -2.24 -17.73 5.70
N ASP A 160 -2.15 -17.02 4.56
CA ASP A 160 -1.26 -15.88 4.38
C ASP A 160 -1.62 -14.71 5.31
N GLY A 161 -2.91 -14.37 5.40
CA GLY A 161 -3.40 -13.31 6.28
C GLY A 161 -3.20 -13.60 7.77
N GLU A 162 -3.34 -14.87 8.17
CA GLU A 162 -3.15 -15.31 9.55
C GLU A 162 -1.72 -15.13 10.08
N LEU A 163 -0.73 -14.98 9.20
CA LEU A 163 0.68 -14.76 9.58
C LEU A 163 0.89 -13.48 10.41
N PHE A 164 0.07 -12.45 10.17
CA PHE A 164 0.11 -11.22 10.96
C PHE A 164 -1.05 -11.15 11.96
N ASN A 165 -2.30 -11.31 11.50
CA ASN A 165 -3.45 -11.27 12.37
C ASN A 165 -4.57 -12.18 11.85
N LYS A 166 -5.02 -13.12 12.69
CA LYS A 166 -6.05 -14.11 12.34
C LYS A 166 -7.40 -13.52 11.93
N ARG A 167 -7.76 -12.32 12.42
CA ARG A 167 -9.09 -11.73 12.19
C ARG A 167 -9.08 -10.67 11.10
N TRP A 168 -7.99 -9.92 11.00
CA TRP A 168 -7.93 -8.72 10.17
C TRP A 168 -6.94 -8.80 9.01
N GLY A 169 -6.08 -9.83 8.99
CA GLY A 169 -4.98 -9.89 8.05
C GLY A 169 -3.98 -8.75 8.26
N PHE A 170 -3.20 -8.47 7.22
CA PHE A 170 -2.13 -7.46 7.21
C PHE A 170 -2.64 -6.03 7.46
N LEU A 171 -1.80 -5.21 8.10
CA LEU A 171 -2.07 -3.79 8.36
C LEU A 171 -1.98 -2.97 7.07
N SER A 172 -1.00 -3.26 6.22
CA SER A 172 -0.68 -2.53 4.99
C SER A 172 -1.58 -2.87 3.80
N ARG A 173 -2.32 -3.97 3.86
CA ARG A 173 -3.05 -4.53 2.71
C ARG A 173 -4.52 -4.80 3.00
N ALA A 174 -5.35 -4.66 1.98
CA ALA A 174 -6.74 -5.11 1.98
C ALA A 174 -6.92 -6.13 0.85
N GLY A 175 -6.74 -7.41 1.16
CA GLY A 175 -6.64 -8.48 0.15
C GLY A 175 -5.24 -8.62 -0.44
N LEU A 176 -5.14 -9.21 -1.64
CA LEU A 176 -3.83 -9.57 -2.21
C LEU A 176 -3.10 -8.38 -2.82
N TRP A 177 -3.79 -7.58 -3.64
CA TRP A 177 -3.18 -6.55 -4.50
C TRP A 177 -3.38 -5.13 -4.00
N ASP A 178 -4.35 -4.91 -3.10
CA ASP A 178 -4.76 -3.57 -2.71
C ASP A 178 -4.16 -3.13 -1.37
N LYS A 179 -3.92 -1.82 -1.27
CA LYS A 179 -3.46 -1.18 -0.04
C LYS A 179 -4.61 -1.06 0.94
N SER A 180 -4.34 -1.23 2.23
CA SER A 180 -5.36 -0.97 3.24
C SER A 180 -5.74 0.51 3.25
N HIS A 181 -6.90 0.83 3.81
CA HIS A 181 -7.30 2.22 4.01
C HIS A 181 -6.28 2.97 4.86
N LEU A 182 -5.73 2.33 5.90
CA LEU A 182 -4.68 2.91 6.73
C LEU A 182 -3.45 3.26 5.89
N MET A 183 -2.96 2.35 5.05
CA MET A 183 -1.78 2.59 4.25
C MET A 183 -1.98 3.74 3.25
N ARG A 184 -3.17 3.86 2.66
CA ARG A 184 -3.51 5.03 1.82
C ARG A 184 -3.45 6.34 2.60
N GLN A 185 -3.83 6.34 3.88
CA GLN A 185 -3.73 7.52 4.73
C GLN A 185 -2.29 7.85 5.09
N ILE A 186 -1.48 6.83 5.37
CA ILE A 186 -0.03 6.99 5.61
C ILE A 186 0.62 7.60 4.36
N GLU A 187 0.38 7.05 3.17
CA GLU A 187 0.94 7.58 1.92
C GLU A 187 0.50 9.01 1.61
N LYS A 188 -0.74 9.36 1.96
CA LYS A 188 -1.26 10.71 1.74
C LYS A 188 -0.64 11.72 2.71
N TYR A 189 -0.57 11.38 4.00
CA TYR A 189 -0.29 12.34 5.04
C TYR A 189 1.15 12.30 5.55
N ALA A 190 1.81 11.14 5.62
CA ALA A 190 3.18 11.05 6.09
C ALA A 190 4.16 11.20 4.91
N ASP A 191 5.19 12.03 5.06
CA ASP A 191 6.25 12.10 4.04
C ASP A 191 7.20 10.92 4.15
N ILE A 192 7.44 10.47 5.38
CA ILE A 192 8.18 9.26 5.70
C ILE A 192 7.49 8.52 6.84
N TYR A 193 7.68 7.20 6.92
CA TYR A 193 7.18 6.41 8.04
C TYR A 193 8.20 5.33 8.41
N THR A 194 8.23 4.95 9.68
CA THR A 194 9.17 3.95 10.20
C THR A 194 8.62 3.31 11.48
N SER A 195 9.20 2.21 11.94
CA SER A 195 8.72 1.54 13.16
C SER A 195 9.09 2.26 14.45
N ARG A 196 10.26 2.92 14.47
CA ARG A 196 10.82 3.58 15.65
C ARG A 196 11.60 4.82 15.26
N VAL A 197 11.59 5.82 16.14
CA VAL A 197 12.39 7.05 15.99
C VAL A 197 13.89 6.73 15.96
N SER A 198 14.34 5.71 16.71
CA SER A 198 15.74 5.27 16.71
C SER A 198 16.26 4.85 15.32
N ASN A 199 15.37 4.50 14.39
CA ASN A 199 15.76 4.13 13.03
C ASN A 199 16.41 5.29 12.27
N PHE A 200 16.17 6.54 12.68
CA PHE A 200 16.86 7.71 12.14
C PHE A 200 18.36 7.75 12.48
N LEU A 201 18.79 7.09 13.56
CA LEU A 201 20.22 7.02 13.93
C LEU A 201 21.05 6.21 12.94
N ASN A 202 20.41 5.40 12.09
CA ASN A 202 21.08 4.66 11.02
C ASN A 202 21.41 5.54 9.80
N TYR A 203 20.94 6.79 9.79
CA TYR A 203 21.14 7.73 8.69
C TYR A 203 21.94 8.94 9.16
N THR A 204 22.66 9.56 8.23
CA THR A 204 23.33 10.83 8.51
C THR A 204 22.31 11.97 8.55
N PRO A 205 22.53 13.04 9.33
CA PRO A 205 21.68 14.23 9.31
C PRO A 205 21.57 14.93 7.93
N PHE A 206 22.45 14.59 6.98
CA PHE A 206 22.46 15.14 5.63
C PHE A 206 21.79 14.21 4.60
N MET A 207 21.13 13.13 5.05
CA MET A 207 20.48 12.16 4.18
C MET A 207 19.32 12.78 3.40
N TYR A 208 19.25 12.50 2.10
CA TYR A 208 18.13 12.88 1.24
C TYR A 208 17.25 11.67 0.93
N PHE A 209 16.06 11.63 1.52
CA PHE A 209 15.09 10.55 1.30
C PHE A 209 14.35 10.73 -0.03
N ARG A 210 14.35 9.68 -0.86
CA ARG A 210 13.62 9.62 -2.15
C ARG A 210 12.52 8.57 -2.08
N SER A 211 11.35 8.89 -2.63
CA SER A 211 10.28 7.91 -2.83
C SER A 211 10.64 6.95 -3.96
N GLN A 212 10.17 5.71 -3.86
CA GLN A 212 10.23 4.76 -4.96
C GLN A 212 9.23 5.15 -6.06
N GLU A 213 9.50 4.70 -7.29
CA GLU A 213 8.62 4.92 -8.43
C GLU A 213 7.27 4.23 -8.21
N GLN A 214 6.18 4.94 -8.45
CA GLN A 214 4.83 4.39 -8.41
C GLN A 214 4.38 4.07 -9.83
N THR A 215 4.00 2.81 -10.07
CA THR A 215 3.51 2.38 -11.38
C THR A 215 2.03 2.73 -11.55
N LEU A 216 1.67 3.36 -12.65
CA LEU A 216 0.27 3.51 -13.08
C LEU A 216 -0.19 2.25 -13.83
N ALA A 217 -1.51 2.06 -13.91
CA ALA A 217 -2.09 0.87 -14.56
C ALA A 217 -1.73 0.73 -16.06
N HIS A 218 -1.28 1.81 -16.72
CA HIS A 218 -0.85 1.81 -18.12
C HIS A 218 0.68 1.73 -18.28
N ASP A 219 1.45 1.74 -17.18
CA ASP A 219 2.92 1.72 -17.21
C ASP A 219 3.51 0.30 -17.36
N THR A 220 2.69 -0.69 -17.71
CA THR A 220 3.01 -2.14 -17.72
C THR A 220 4.09 -2.56 -18.73
N TYR A 221 4.79 -1.62 -19.37
CA TYR A 221 5.86 -1.91 -20.33
C TYR A 221 7.17 -2.42 -19.69
N SER A 222 7.36 -2.27 -18.37
CA SER A 222 8.70 -2.47 -17.77
C SER A 222 9.08 -3.92 -17.43
N HIS A 223 8.17 -4.89 -17.47
CA HIS A 223 8.46 -6.28 -17.05
C HIS A 223 8.68 -7.31 -18.17
N TYR A 224 8.51 -6.94 -19.44
CA TYR A 224 8.71 -7.88 -20.56
C TYR A 224 10.13 -7.88 -21.16
N CYS A 225 11.01 -6.94 -20.80
CA CYS A 225 12.34 -6.82 -21.43
C CYS A 225 13.52 -7.43 -20.62
N SER A 226 13.27 -8.16 -19.53
CA SER A 226 14.37 -8.69 -18.70
C SER A 226 14.95 -10.04 -19.14
N GLU A 227 14.38 -10.76 -20.11
CA GLU A 227 14.87 -12.11 -20.52
C GLU A 227 15.10 -12.30 -22.03
N HIS A 228 15.24 -11.22 -22.81
CA HIS A 228 15.71 -11.29 -24.20
C HIS A 228 16.91 -10.36 -24.43
N ASN A 229 17.99 -10.60 -23.69
CA ASN A 229 19.34 -10.21 -24.12
C ASN A 229 20.36 -11.21 -23.58
N GLY A 230 20.32 -12.41 -24.16
CA GLY A 230 21.22 -13.50 -23.82
C GLY A 230 21.24 -14.62 -24.86
N SER A 231 20.94 -14.33 -26.13
CA SER A 231 21.27 -15.21 -27.25
C SER A 231 21.12 -14.45 -28.56
N SER A 232 22.25 -14.08 -29.16
CA SER A 232 22.55 -14.23 -30.59
C SER A 232 23.85 -13.49 -30.90
N THR A 233 24.83 -14.31 -31.23
CA THR A 233 26.11 -14.05 -31.89
C THR A 233 26.02 -13.13 -33.10
N ASN A 234 26.99 -12.22 -33.23
CA ASN A 234 27.97 -12.22 -34.32
C ASN A 234 29.27 -11.58 -33.84
#